data_AF-Q8KK22-F1
#
_entry.id   AF-Q8KK22-F1
#
_cell.length_a   1.000
_cell.length_b   1.000
_cell.length_c   1.000
_cell.angle_alpha   90.00
_cell.angle_beta   90.00
_cell.angle_gamma   90.00
#
_symmetry.space_group_name_H-M   'P 1'
#
loop_
_entity.id
_entity.type
_entity.pdbx_description
1 polymer ?
#
loop_
_entity_poly.entity_id
_entity_poly.type
_entity_poly.pdbx_seq_one_letter_code
_entity_poly.pdbx_strand_id
1 'polypeptide(L)'
;MTLSQSEQLLVIDTAFDLLMSDRDLFVVKNDFTPNKINAKQSDNFQKNCSLLEQPVDLCWTSRKGFSVGVVFYGPDRDMPIRDSFPTSSGTNTFIARFNLSGIHAQIAKAGQTLSVESIQKALTEQNTFSSWLFWPQYPHVQNIPIMHDDYGSAYELWMQLSDSSGGYVGFPDREAVGGVRAVYKGSNRTKNTGEVIYRFLVTFGGKSDNYHLIEYDGELYLLDYMYDTVPLTHENYTEIHASCSKAMPRKTCR
;
A
#
# COMPACT_ATOMS: atom_id res chain seq x y z
N MET A 1 -1.61 -31.05 15.38
CA MET A 1 -1.21 -32.00 14.32
C MET A 1 -0.03 -31.37 13.62
N THR A 2 1.05 -32.13 13.47
CA THR A 2 2.35 -31.69 12.97
C THR A 2 2.48 -32.05 11.49
N LEU A 3 3.04 -31.16 10.67
CA LEU A 3 3.19 -31.39 9.22
C LEU A 3 4.57 -32.00 8.94
N SER A 4 4.60 -33.09 8.18
CA SER A 4 5.85 -33.68 7.69
C SER A 4 6.59 -32.72 6.76
N GLN A 5 7.91 -32.87 6.62
CA GLN A 5 8.71 -32.02 5.75
C GLN A 5 8.21 -32.00 4.29
N SER A 6 7.73 -33.14 3.78
CA SER A 6 7.13 -33.24 2.45
C SER A 6 5.85 -32.42 2.32
N GLU A 7 5.02 -32.39 3.36
CA GLU A 7 3.78 -31.60 3.37
C GLU A 7 4.08 -30.10 3.50
N GLN A 8 5.11 -29.72 4.26
CA GLN A 8 5.58 -28.33 4.33
C GLN A 8 6.05 -27.84 2.96
N LEU A 9 6.87 -28.64 2.26
CA LEU A 9 7.32 -28.33 0.90
C LEU A 9 6.15 -28.22 -0.09
N LEU A 10 5.17 -29.13 0.01
CA LEU A 10 3.98 -29.08 -0.83
C LEU A 10 3.21 -27.75 -0.68
N VAL A 11 3.11 -27.21 0.54
CA VAL A 11 2.47 -25.90 0.78
C VAL A 11 3.27 -24.77 0.13
N ILE A 12 4.59 -24.76 0.32
CA ILE A 12 5.48 -23.72 -0.22
C ILE A 12 5.49 -23.75 -1.75
N ASP A 13 5.58 -24.93 -2.35
CA ASP A 13 5.56 -25.10 -3.80
C ASP A 13 4.20 -24.72 -4.40
N THR A 14 3.10 -25.07 -3.72
CA THR A 14 1.76 -24.62 -4.16
C THR A 14 1.64 -23.09 -4.10
N ALA A 15 2.18 -22.44 -3.06
CA ALA A 15 2.19 -20.99 -2.96
C ALA A 15 3.06 -20.33 -4.04
N PHE A 16 4.22 -20.92 -4.34
CA PHE A 16 5.07 -20.52 -5.45
C PHE A 16 4.32 -20.59 -6.78
N ASP A 17 3.67 -21.71 -7.08
CA ASP A 17 2.93 -21.91 -8.33
C ASP A 17 1.77 -20.92 -8.47
N LEU A 18 1.05 -20.64 -7.38
CA LEU A 18 0.01 -19.61 -7.36
C LEU A 18 0.57 -18.24 -7.71
N LEU A 19 1.66 -17.83 -7.07
CA LEU A 19 2.27 -16.52 -7.29
C LEU A 19 2.83 -16.38 -8.72
N MET A 20 3.48 -17.42 -9.23
CA MET A 20 3.98 -17.48 -10.62
C MET A 20 2.86 -17.52 -11.67
N SER A 21 1.66 -17.96 -11.27
CA SER A 21 0.47 -17.96 -12.12
C SER A 21 -0.39 -16.70 -11.94
N ASP A 22 0.21 -15.60 -11.46
CA ASP A 22 -0.47 -14.32 -11.22
C ASP A 22 -1.67 -14.40 -10.27
N ARG A 23 -1.71 -15.41 -9.38
CA ARG A 23 -2.76 -15.54 -8.36
C ARG A 23 -2.37 -14.85 -7.06
N ASP A 24 -3.39 -14.36 -6.37
CA ASP A 24 -3.22 -13.71 -5.06
C ASP A 24 -3.21 -14.76 -3.94
N LEU A 25 -2.35 -14.59 -2.95
CA LEU A 25 -2.49 -15.21 -1.63
C LEU A 25 -3.21 -14.22 -0.70
N PHE A 26 -4.19 -14.69 0.07
CA PHE A 26 -4.89 -13.88 1.06
C PHE A 26 -4.02 -13.69 2.30
N VAL A 27 -3.88 -12.44 2.74
CA VAL A 27 -3.21 -12.05 3.99
C VAL A 27 -4.22 -11.34 4.88
N VAL A 28 -4.31 -11.70 6.16
CA VAL A 28 -5.18 -10.97 7.10
C VAL A 28 -4.73 -9.51 7.18
N LYS A 29 -5.63 -8.60 6.80
CA LYS A 29 -5.41 -7.16 6.89
C LYS A 29 -5.50 -6.68 8.34
N ASN A 30 -4.68 -5.69 8.69
CA ASN A 30 -4.98 -4.72 9.73
C ASN A 30 -5.46 -3.40 9.07
N ASP A 31 -5.62 -2.33 9.85
CA ASP A 31 -6.19 -1.05 9.41
C ASP A 31 -5.43 -0.39 8.23
N PHE A 32 -4.18 -0.79 7.98
CA PHE A 32 -3.27 -0.10 7.04
C PHE A 32 -2.60 -1.04 6.02
N THR A 33 -2.94 -2.32 6.00
CA THR A 33 -2.30 -3.31 5.10
C THR A 33 -3.28 -3.87 4.08
N PRO A 34 -2.83 -4.23 2.87
CA PRO A 34 -3.64 -4.94 1.90
C PRO A 34 -3.99 -6.34 2.42
N ASN A 35 -5.11 -6.87 1.93
CA ASN A 35 -5.61 -8.20 2.29
C ASN A 35 -5.05 -9.32 1.40
N LYS A 36 -4.10 -8.99 0.51
CA LYS A 36 -3.60 -9.88 -0.54
C LYS A 36 -2.15 -9.57 -0.87
N ILE A 37 -1.42 -10.59 -1.29
CA ILE A 37 -0.07 -10.53 -1.83
C ILE A 37 -0.02 -11.29 -3.14
N ASN A 38 0.65 -10.74 -4.15
CA ASN A 38 0.86 -11.42 -5.44
C ASN A 38 2.21 -11.04 -6.05
N ALA A 39 2.64 -11.84 -7.01
CA ALA A 39 3.90 -11.65 -7.74
C ALA A 39 3.65 -11.22 -9.20
N LYS A 40 2.51 -10.57 -9.46
CA LYS A 40 2.10 -10.18 -10.80
C LYS A 40 3.16 -9.33 -11.46
N GLN A 41 3.63 -9.77 -12.63
CA GLN A 41 4.63 -9.04 -13.41
C GLN A 41 5.90 -8.72 -12.60
N SER A 42 6.28 -9.63 -11.70
CA SER A 42 7.51 -9.50 -10.92
C SER A 42 8.68 -10.11 -11.66
N ASP A 43 9.84 -9.48 -11.49
CA ASP A 43 11.11 -9.98 -11.95
C ASP A 43 11.88 -10.55 -10.75
N ASN A 44 12.77 -11.51 -10.99
CA ASN A 44 13.71 -12.04 -9.99
C ASN A 44 13.06 -12.78 -8.80
N PHE A 45 12.09 -13.66 -9.07
CA PHE A 45 11.54 -14.55 -8.04
C PHE A 45 12.61 -15.55 -7.55
N GLN A 46 12.77 -15.67 -6.23
CA GLN A 46 13.74 -16.55 -5.58
C GLN A 46 13.09 -17.34 -4.45
N LYS A 47 13.61 -18.55 -4.20
CA LYS A 47 13.27 -19.36 -3.03
C LYS A 47 14.39 -19.29 -1.99
N ASN A 48 14.04 -19.37 -0.71
CA ASN A 48 14.97 -19.47 0.42
C ASN A 48 16.00 -18.32 0.44
N CYS A 49 15.52 -17.08 0.52
CA CYS A 49 16.37 -15.89 0.56
C CYS A 49 16.28 -15.19 1.93
N SER A 50 16.93 -14.03 2.08
CA SER A 50 16.77 -13.20 3.26
C SER A 50 16.40 -11.77 2.90
N LEU A 51 15.40 -11.22 3.57
CA LEU A 51 14.97 -9.82 3.46
C LEU A 51 15.05 -9.19 4.84
N LEU A 52 15.74 -8.06 4.99
CA LEU A 52 15.95 -7.40 6.30
C LEU A 52 16.45 -8.38 7.39
N GLU A 53 17.35 -9.28 7.01
CA GLU A 53 17.88 -10.36 7.86
C GLU A 53 16.84 -11.40 8.34
N GLN A 54 15.58 -11.29 7.92
CA GLN A 54 14.56 -12.32 8.08
C GLN A 54 14.72 -13.36 6.97
N PRO A 55 14.95 -14.64 7.29
CA PRO A 55 14.85 -15.71 6.30
C PRO A 55 13.42 -15.79 5.77
N VAL A 56 13.27 -15.85 4.45
CA VAL A 56 11.97 -15.94 3.76
C VAL A 56 11.98 -17.08 2.76
N ASP A 57 10.83 -17.73 2.59
CA ASP A 57 10.70 -18.89 1.72
C ASP A 57 10.62 -18.51 0.26
N LEU A 58 9.88 -17.44 0.01
CA LEU A 58 9.64 -16.91 -1.31
C LEU A 58 9.94 -15.42 -1.24
N CYS A 59 10.68 -14.91 -2.22
CA CYS A 59 10.88 -13.49 -2.35
C CYS A 59 11.00 -13.04 -3.80
N TRP A 60 10.62 -11.79 -4.04
CA TRP A 60 10.70 -11.17 -5.35
C TRP A 60 10.76 -9.66 -5.20
N THR A 61 11.06 -8.99 -6.31
CA THR A 61 10.87 -7.54 -6.40
C THR A 61 9.56 -7.29 -7.16
N SER A 62 8.61 -6.61 -6.52
CA SER A 62 7.38 -6.19 -7.20
C SER A 62 7.72 -5.21 -8.32
N ARG A 63 6.84 -5.09 -9.31
CA ARG A 63 6.97 -4.09 -10.39
C ARG A 63 7.13 -2.64 -9.87
N LYS A 64 6.68 -2.36 -8.66
CA LYS A 64 6.80 -1.04 -8.00
C LYS A 64 8.13 -0.87 -7.24
N GLY A 65 9.09 -1.78 -7.39
CA GLY A 65 10.40 -1.71 -6.75
C GLY A 65 10.45 -2.19 -5.30
N PHE A 66 9.33 -2.65 -4.74
CA PHE A 66 9.31 -3.20 -3.38
C PHE A 66 9.87 -4.61 -3.32
N SER A 67 10.71 -4.87 -2.32
CA SER A 67 11.10 -6.23 -1.94
C SER A 67 9.92 -6.89 -1.23
N VAL A 68 9.51 -8.07 -1.69
CA VAL A 68 8.36 -8.79 -1.12
C VAL A 68 8.80 -10.17 -0.71
N GLY A 69 8.37 -10.60 0.48
CA GLY A 69 8.69 -11.90 1.06
C GLY A 69 7.48 -12.62 1.62
N VAL A 70 7.51 -13.94 1.57
CA VAL A 70 6.55 -14.83 2.22
C VAL A 70 7.29 -15.82 3.11
N VAL A 71 6.81 -15.97 4.35
CA VAL A 71 7.33 -16.91 5.35
C VAL A 71 6.23 -17.89 5.75
N PHE A 72 6.51 -19.18 5.72
CA PHE A 72 5.69 -20.22 6.31
C PHE A 72 6.35 -20.67 7.60
N TYR A 73 5.60 -20.66 8.71
CA TYR A 73 6.12 -20.99 10.04
C TYR A 73 5.19 -21.95 10.76
N GLY A 74 5.70 -22.66 11.76
CA GLY A 74 4.92 -23.61 12.55
C GLY A 74 5.79 -24.40 13.52
N PRO A 75 5.17 -25.26 14.36
CA PRO A 75 5.86 -26.01 15.42
C PRO A 75 6.99 -26.92 14.90
N ASP A 76 6.86 -27.42 13.67
CA ASP A 76 7.77 -28.41 13.07
C ASP A 76 8.72 -27.81 12.04
N ARG A 77 8.85 -26.48 12.05
CA ARG A 77 9.73 -25.76 11.14
C ARG A 77 10.59 -24.77 11.90
N ASP A 78 11.89 -25.03 11.90
CA ASP A 78 12.89 -24.14 12.48
C ASP A 78 13.13 -22.94 11.56
N MET A 79 12.15 -22.03 11.55
CA MET A 79 12.20 -20.77 10.81
C MET A 79 12.19 -19.63 11.83
N PRO A 80 13.34 -18.98 12.09
CA PRO A 80 13.39 -17.89 13.06
C PRO A 80 12.55 -16.72 12.55
N ILE A 81 11.57 -16.31 13.34
CA ILE A 81 10.78 -15.10 13.09
C ILE A 81 11.40 -13.98 13.91
N ARG A 82 11.94 -12.97 13.23
CA ARG A 82 12.47 -11.78 13.87
C ARG A 82 11.32 -10.82 14.15
N ASP A 83 11.14 -10.48 15.42
CA ASP A 83 10.07 -9.59 15.86
C ASP A 83 10.45 -8.09 15.76
N SER A 84 11.70 -7.78 15.40
CA SER A 84 12.18 -6.42 15.18
C SER A 84 13.14 -6.36 13.99
N PHE A 85 13.08 -5.26 13.24
CA PHE A 85 13.87 -5.05 12.02
C PHE A 85 14.77 -3.82 12.18
N PRO A 86 15.99 -3.82 11.59
CA PRO A 86 16.86 -2.67 11.63
C PRO A 86 16.20 -1.45 10.98
N THR A 87 16.08 -0.37 11.74
CA THR A 87 15.32 0.85 11.42
C THR A 87 15.97 1.75 10.36
N SER A 88 17.17 1.41 9.86
CA SER A 88 18.03 2.36 9.16
C SER A 88 18.15 2.20 7.63
N SER A 89 17.55 1.19 6.98
CA SER A 89 17.74 1.03 5.52
C SER A 89 16.70 0.20 4.75
N GLY A 90 15.49 -0.02 5.30
CA GLY A 90 14.55 -1.03 4.79
C GLY A 90 13.17 -0.56 4.35
N THR A 91 13.00 0.70 3.92
CA THR A 91 11.67 1.35 3.74
C THR A 91 10.77 0.72 2.67
N ASN A 92 11.29 -0.18 1.82
CA ASN A 92 10.57 -0.75 0.68
C ASN A 92 10.41 -2.27 0.75
N THR A 93 10.33 -2.86 1.95
CA THR A 93 10.18 -4.31 2.11
C THR A 93 8.82 -4.68 2.68
N PHE A 94 8.18 -5.72 2.15
CA PHE A 94 6.97 -6.33 2.70
C PHE A 94 7.24 -7.80 3.01
N ILE A 95 6.85 -8.28 4.19
CA ILE A 95 6.98 -9.69 4.55
C ILE A 95 5.65 -10.18 5.14
N ALA A 96 5.00 -11.11 4.44
CA ALA A 96 3.84 -11.82 4.95
C ALA A 96 4.26 -13.13 5.61
N ARG A 97 3.55 -13.55 6.66
CA ARG A 97 3.73 -14.85 7.32
C ARG A 97 2.46 -15.67 7.32
N PHE A 98 2.61 -16.98 7.18
CA PHE A 98 1.54 -17.98 7.11
C PHE A 98 1.82 -19.13 8.08
N ASN A 99 0.88 -19.38 8.99
CA ASN A 99 0.99 -20.47 9.95
C ASN A 99 0.58 -21.80 9.32
N LEU A 100 1.53 -22.72 9.20
CA LEU A 100 1.36 -24.05 8.61
C LEU A 100 0.32 -24.89 9.36
N SER A 101 0.29 -24.84 10.69
CA SER A 101 -0.73 -25.55 11.48
C SER A 101 -2.12 -24.95 11.25
N GLY A 102 -2.21 -23.64 11.02
CA GLY A 102 -3.46 -22.96 10.69
C GLY A 102 -4.00 -23.36 9.30
N ILE A 103 -3.12 -23.48 8.30
CA ILE A 103 -3.47 -23.97 6.96
C ILE A 103 -4.04 -25.39 7.06
N HIS A 104 -3.32 -26.30 7.73
CA HIS A 104 -3.76 -27.67 7.92
C HIS A 104 -5.10 -27.75 8.67
N ALA A 105 -5.26 -26.96 9.75
CA ALA A 105 -6.50 -26.93 10.51
C ALA A 105 -7.71 -26.45 9.67
N GLN A 106 -7.52 -25.46 8.79
CA GLN A 106 -8.59 -24.99 7.90
C GLN A 106 -8.99 -26.07 6.88
N ILE A 107 -8.02 -26.76 6.28
CA ILE A 107 -8.25 -27.85 5.32
C ILE A 107 -8.97 -29.02 6.00
N ALA A 108 -8.49 -29.43 7.18
CA ALA A 108 -9.11 -30.51 7.96
C ALA A 108 -10.54 -30.16 8.39
N LYS A 109 -10.81 -28.91 8.78
CA LYS A 109 -12.16 -28.43 9.13
C LYS A 109 -13.13 -28.50 7.95
N ALA A 110 -12.63 -28.38 6.71
CA ALA A 110 -13.41 -28.57 5.49
C ALA A 110 -13.61 -30.05 5.12
N GLY A 111 -13.09 -31.00 5.91
CA GLY A 111 -13.15 -32.44 5.61
C GLY A 111 -12.28 -32.85 4.43
N GLN A 112 -11.28 -32.04 4.08
CA GLN A 112 -10.40 -32.26 2.93
C GLN A 112 -9.05 -32.82 3.40
N THR A 113 -8.38 -33.57 2.52
CA THR A 113 -6.98 -33.99 2.71
C THR A 113 -6.04 -32.90 2.21
N LEU A 114 -4.79 -32.93 2.67
CA LEU A 114 -3.76 -32.01 2.21
C LEU A 114 -3.37 -32.33 0.75
N SER A 115 -4.01 -31.64 -0.18
CA SER A 115 -3.76 -31.69 -1.63
C SER A 115 -3.49 -30.29 -2.19
N VAL A 116 -2.88 -30.20 -3.38
CA VAL A 116 -2.65 -28.92 -4.08
C VAL A 116 -3.92 -28.08 -4.14
N GLU A 117 -5.06 -28.65 -4.51
CA GLU A 117 -6.34 -27.94 -4.62
C GLU A 117 -6.82 -27.37 -3.27
N SER A 118 -6.73 -28.18 -2.21
CA SER A 118 -7.12 -27.76 -0.86
C SER A 118 -6.21 -26.65 -0.31
N ILE A 119 -4.90 -26.74 -0.59
CA ILE A 119 -3.90 -25.73 -0.23
C ILE A 119 -4.18 -24.45 -1.02
N GLN A 120 -4.40 -24.54 -2.33
CA GLN A 120 -4.71 -23.37 -3.15
C GLN A 120 -5.95 -22.65 -2.64
N LYS A 121 -7.01 -23.39 -2.31
CA LYS A 121 -8.22 -22.83 -1.73
C LYS A 121 -7.92 -22.13 -0.41
N ALA A 122 -7.23 -22.80 0.52
CA ALA A 122 -6.89 -22.23 1.82
C ALA A 122 -6.05 -20.95 1.69
N LEU A 123 -5.07 -20.92 0.78
CA LEU A 123 -4.17 -19.77 0.58
C LEU A 123 -4.83 -18.60 -0.14
N THR A 124 -5.84 -18.82 -0.99
CA THR A 124 -6.47 -17.76 -1.79
C THR A 124 -7.76 -17.19 -1.17
N GLU A 125 -8.41 -17.95 -0.28
CA GLU A 125 -9.61 -17.52 0.44
C GLU A 125 -9.29 -16.80 1.76
N GLN A 126 -10.29 -16.08 2.29
CA GLN A 126 -10.18 -15.43 3.59
C GLN A 126 -9.84 -16.46 4.66
N ASN A 127 -8.79 -16.18 5.43
CA ASN A 127 -8.26 -17.07 6.45
C ASN A 127 -7.93 -16.31 7.75
N THR A 128 -7.52 -17.04 8.78
CA THR A 128 -7.11 -16.49 10.09
C THR A 128 -5.67 -16.85 10.46
N PHE A 129 -4.94 -17.52 9.56
CA PHE A 129 -3.61 -18.07 9.82
C PHE A 129 -2.49 -17.27 9.17
N SER A 130 -2.82 -16.23 8.40
CA SER A 130 -1.86 -15.33 7.77
C SER A 130 -1.81 -13.98 8.49
N SER A 131 -0.69 -13.27 8.40
CA SER A 131 -0.55 -11.88 8.86
C SER A 131 0.65 -11.22 8.22
N TRP A 132 0.72 -9.90 8.26
CA TRP A 132 1.94 -9.17 7.92
C TRP A 132 2.95 -9.29 9.07
N LEU A 133 4.14 -9.82 8.78
CA LEU A 133 5.28 -9.83 9.69
C LEU A 133 6.01 -8.49 9.66
N PHE A 134 6.27 -8.01 8.45
CA PHE A 134 6.77 -6.67 8.22
C PHE A 134 5.91 -6.00 7.16
N TRP A 135 5.47 -4.80 7.49
CA TRP A 135 4.91 -3.85 6.57
C TRP A 135 5.65 -2.56 6.84
N PRO A 136 6.18 -1.86 5.82
CA PRO A 136 6.85 -0.60 6.03
C PRO A 136 5.83 0.32 6.67
N GLN A 137 6.08 0.67 7.93
CA GLN A 137 5.50 1.86 8.50
C GLN A 137 6.17 2.98 7.71
N TYR A 138 5.49 3.49 6.69
CA TYR A 138 5.90 4.75 6.12
C TYR A 138 5.90 5.73 7.28
N PRO A 139 7.07 6.25 7.70
CA PRO A 139 7.03 7.32 8.66
C PRO A 139 6.23 8.43 7.99
N HIS A 140 5.19 8.92 8.68
CA HIS A 140 4.82 10.30 8.49
C HIS A 140 6.11 11.09 8.70
N VAL A 141 6.69 11.59 7.61
CA VAL A 141 7.90 12.42 7.59
C VAL A 141 9.24 11.66 7.82
N GLN A 142 10.20 11.98 6.93
CA GLN A 142 11.66 11.80 7.01
C GLN A 142 12.27 10.63 6.22
N ASN A 143 12.98 11.03 5.15
CA ASN A 143 13.89 10.29 4.28
C ASN A 143 13.23 9.43 3.18
N ILE A 144 12.71 10.11 2.17
CA ILE A 144 12.53 9.55 0.82
C ILE A 144 13.92 9.12 0.31
N PRO A 145 14.12 7.84 -0.10
CA PRO A 145 15.36 7.45 -0.76
C PRO A 145 15.50 8.21 -2.08
N ILE A 146 16.69 8.73 -2.35
CA ILE A 146 17.04 9.29 -3.66
C ILE A 146 16.91 8.15 -4.67
N MET A 147 15.82 8.17 -5.44
CA MET A 147 15.58 7.22 -6.53
C MET A 147 16.52 7.56 -7.68
N HIS A 148 17.31 6.59 -8.13
CA HIS A 148 18.05 6.71 -9.39
C HIS A 148 17.05 6.67 -10.57
N ASP A 149 17.09 7.77 -11.32
CA ASP A 149 16.38 8.28 -12.50
C ASP A 149 15.48 7.44 -13.44
N ASP A 150 15.24 6.13 -13.31
CA ASP A 150 14.58 5.37 -14.41
C ASP A 150 13.17 4.77 -14.16
N TYR A 151 12.49 5.06 -13.04
CA TYR A 151 11.18 4.42 -12.74
C TYR A 151 10.02 5.36 -12.35
N GLY A 152 10.12 6.66 -12.64
CA GLY A 152 9.09 7.66 -12.30
C GLY A 152 7.69 7.43 -12.91
N SER A 153 7.56 6.62 -13.96
CA SER A 153 6.32 6.54 -14.75
C SER A 153 5.23 5.62 -14.18
N ALA A 154 5.57 4.68 -13.28
CA ALA A 154 4.63 3.64 -12.85
C ALA A 154 3.66 4.10 -11.75
N TYR A 155 4.10 5.01 -10.88
CA TYR A 155 3.26 5.59 -9.83
C TYR A 155 2.25 6.59 -10.42
N GLU A 156 2.71 7.45 -11.33
CA GLU A 156 1.86 8.42 -12.04
C GLU A 156 0.72 7.75 -12.83
N LEU A 157 0.99 6.62 -13.50
CA LEU A 157 0.00 5.90 -14.30
C LEU A 157 -1.09 5.22 -13.43
N TRP A 158 -0.76 4.79 -12.22
CA TRP A 158 -1.73 4.16 -11.30
C TRP A 158 -2.69 5.18 -10.69
N MET A 159 -2.21 6.41 -10.43
CA MET A 159 -3.06 7.50 -9.93
C MET A 159 -4.10 7.94 -10.97
N GLN A 160 -3.73 7.99 -12.26
CA GLN A 160 -4.66 8.34 -13.34
C GLN A 160 -5.81 7.33 -13.53
N LEU A 161 -5.59 6.05 -13.24
CA LEU A 161 -6.58 4.98 -13.44
C LEU A 161 -7.58 4.82 -12.27
N SER A 162 -7.34 5.49 -11.13
CA SER A 162 -8.26 5.54 -9.99
C SER A 162 -9.40 6.55 -10.15
N ASP A 163 -9.40 7.29 -11.26
CA ASP A 163 -10.37 8.34 -11.55
C ASP A 163 -11.60 7.77 -12.27
N SER A 164 -12.59 7.33 -11.50
CA SER A 164 -13.93 7.09 -12.06
C SER A 164 -15.04 7.37 -11.05
N SER A 165 -15.50 8.63 -11.02
CA SER A 165 -16.93 9.01 -11.17
C SER A 165 -17.19 10.42 -10.63
N GLY A 166 -17.66 11.34 -11.49
CA GLY A 166 -18.27 12.61 -11.11
C GLY A 166 -17.87 13.77 -12.01
N GLY A 167 -18.76 14.17 -12.92
CA GLY A 167 -18.54 15.26 -13.87
C GLY A 167 -18.11 16.58 -13.21
N TYR A 168 -17.22 17.29 -13.90
CA TYR A 168 -16.67 18.58 -13.52
C TYR A 168 -17.75 19.65 -13.41
N VAL A 169 -18.17 19.98 -12.19
CA VAL A 169 -18.95 21.19 -11.92
C VAL A 169 -17.96 22.29 -11.55
N GLY A 170 -17.59 23.11 -12.53
CA GLY A 170 -16.70 24.25 -12.32
C GLY A 170 -17.36 25.29 -11.42
N PHE A 171 -16.75 25.54 -10.26
CA PHE A 171 -17.10 26.70 -9.43
C PHE A 171 -16.31 27.93 -9.93
N PRO A 172 -16.87 29.14 -9.82
CA PRO A 172 -16.27 30.33 -10.42
C PRO A 172 -14.88 30.62 -9.86
N ASP A 173 -13.96 30.97 -10.76
CA ASP A 173 -12.59 31.40 -10.45
C ASP A 173 -12.61 32.50 -9.39
N ARG A 174 -11.80 32.31 -8.35
CA ARG A 174 -11.51 33.35 -7.36
C ARG A 174 -10.14 33.93 -7.63
N GLU A 175 -10.00 35.23 -7.40
CA GLU A 175 -8.75 35.98 -7.62
C GLU A 175 -7.54 35.29 -6.99
N ALA A 176 -6.46 35.22 -7.77
CA ALA A 176 -5.18 34.63 -7.41
C ALA A 176 -4.59 35.27 -6.15
N VAL A 177 -3.93 34.47 -5.32
CA VAL A 177 -3.19 34.95 -4.13
C VAL A 177 -1.71 34.84 -4.46
N GLY A 178 -0.98 35.96 -4.44
CA GLY A 178 0.48 35.95 -4.70
C GLY A 178 0.88 35.43 -6.09
N GLY A 179 0.01 35.51 -7.10
CA GLY A 179 0.25 34.93 -8.43
C GLY A 179 -0.03 33.42 -8.54
N VAL A 180 -0.49 32.80 -7.46
CA VAL A 180 -0.97 31.41 -7.42
C VAL A 180 -2.48 31.37 -7.64
N ARG A 181 -2.94 30.54 -8.57
CA ARG A 181 -4.36 30.34 -8.88
C ARG A 181 -4.75 28.90 -8.60
N ALA A 182 -5.73 28.67 -7.73
CA ALA A 182 -6.27 27.33 -7.48
C ALA A 182 -7.67 27.18 -8.09
N VAL A 183 -7.90 26.09 -8.82
CA VAL A 183 -9.19 25.70 -9.39
C VAL A 183 -9.66 24.43 -8.68
N TYR A 184 -10.77 24.53 -7.97
CA TYR A 184 -11.38 23.37 -7.31
C TYR A 184 -11.87 22.33 -8.34
N LYS A 185 -11.52 21.06 -8.10
CA LYS A 185 -11.81 19.93 -8.99
C LYS A 185 -12.82 18.95 -8.41
N GLY A 186 -13.15 19.05 -7.13
CA GLY A 186 -14.09 18.16 -6.46
C GLY A 186 -13.57 17.72 -5.10
N SER A 187 -14.35 16.92 -4.38
CA SER A 187 -13.94 16.37 -3.09
C SER A 187 -14.27 14.89 -3.02
N ASN A 188 -13.54 14.18 -2.16
CA ASN A 188 -13.78 12.80 -1.79
C ASN A 188 -13.95 12.73 -0.28
N ARG A 189 -14.85 11.87 0.19
CA ARG A 189 -14.99 11.59 1.62
C ARG A 189 -14.41 10.21 1.91
N THR A 190 -13.47 10.13 2.84
CA THR A 190 -12.92 8.85 3.29
C THR A 190 -14.00 8.07 4.04
N LYS A 191 -14.27 6.84 3.61
CA LYS A 191 -15.35 5.99 4.17
C LYS A 191 -15.12 5.62 5.64
N ASN A 192 -13.87 5.69 6.11
CA ASN A 192 -13.48 5.20 7.43
C ASN A 192 -13.35 6.33 8.46
N THR A 193 -12.84 7.51 8.07
CA THR A 193 -12.64 8.66 8.97
C THR A 193 -13.73 9.72 8.83
N GLY A 194 -14.48 9.70 7.72
CA GLY A 194 -15.45 10.75 7.39
C GLY A 194 -14.81 12.08 6.96
N GLU A 195 -13.48 12.15 6.92
CA GLU A 195 -12.72 13.32 6.48
C GLU A 195 -13.01 13.63 5.02
N VAL A 196 -13.00 14.92 4.70
CA VAL A 196 -13.24 15.40 3.33
C VAL A 196 -11.92 15.89 2.77
N ILE A 197 -11.52 15.30 1.64
CA ILE A 197 -10.36 15.71 0.88
C ILE A 197 -10.85 16.51 -0.33
N TYR A 198 -10.45 17.77 -0.40
CA TYR A 198 -10.75 18.70 -1.49
C TYR A 198 -9.60 18.70 -2.49
N ARG A 199 -9.90 18.61 -3.79
CA ARG A 199 -8.94 18.51 -4.89
C ARG A 199 -8.83 19.83 -5.64
N PHE A 200 -7.63 20.23 -6.02
CA PHE A 200 -7.34 21.47 -6.73
C PHE A 200 -6.31 21.26 -7.84
N LEU A 201 -6.48 21.97 -8.95
CA LEU A 201 -5.40 22.24 -9.90
C LEU A 201 -4.89 23.66 -9.61
N VAL A 202 -3.61 23.78 -9.29
CA VAL A 202 -2.98 25.03 -8.89
C VAL A 202 -1.98 25.46 -9.95
N THR A 203 -2.16 26.66 -10.50
CA THR A 203 -1.29 27.26 -11.50
C THR A 203 -0.46 28.39 -10.87
N PHE A 204 0.87 28.30 -10.99
CA PHE A 204 1.81 29.34 -10.57
C PHE A 204 3.05 29.30 -11.46
N GLY A 205 3.63 30.46 -11.79
CA GLY A 205 4.82 30.52 -12.66
C GLY A 205 4.65 29.89 -14.06
N GLY A 206 3.41 29.82 -14.58
CA GLY A 206 3.08 29.19 -15.85
C GLY A 206 3.01 27.66 -15.84
N LYS A 207 3.24 27.02 -14.68
CA LYS A 207 3.08 25.57 -14.47
C LYS A 207 1.80 25.29 -13.69
N SER A 208 1.22 24.11 -13.90
CA SER A 208 0.03 23.68 -13.16
C SER A 208 0.27 22.32 -12.52
N ASP A 209 0.02 22.23 -11.22
CA ASP A 209 0.19 21.02 -10.42
C ASP A 209 -1.08 20.72 -9.62
N ASN A 210 -1.28 19.47 -9.23
CA ASN A 210 -2.43 19.07 -8.41
C ASN A 210 -2.09 19.18 -6.93
N TYR A 211 -3.03 19.70 -6.15
CA TYR A 211 -2.95 19.79 -4.70
C TYR A 211 -4.25 19.35 -4.05
N HIS A 212 -4.16 18.97 -2.79
CA HIS A 212 -5.29 18.55 -1.97
C HIS A 212 -5.34 19.33 -0.67
N LEU A 213 -6.54 19.57 -0.14
CA LEU A 213 -6.73 20.00 1.24
C LEU A 213 -7.50 18.93 1.99
N ILE A 214 -7.05 18.56 3.18
CA ILE A 214 -7.79 17.73 4.12
C ILE A 214 -8.15 18.56 5.36
N GLU A 215 -9.40 18.47 5.80
CA GLU A 215 -9.87 19.07 7.06
C GLU A 215 -9.71 18.04 8.18
N TYR A 216 -8.86 18.34 9.16
CA TYR A 216 -8.61 17.49 10.32
C TYR A 216 -8.55 18.37 11.58
N ASP A 217 -9.34 18.02 12.60
CA ASP A 217 -9.44 18.76 13.87
C ASP A 217 -9.69 20.28 13.73
N GLY A 218 -10.50 20.66 12.73
CA GLY A 218 -10.83 22.07 12.44
C GLY A 218 -9.76 22.84 11.66
N GLU A 219 -8.63 22.21 11.35
CA GLU A 219 -7.53 22.79 10.58
C GLU A 219 -7.46 22.21 9.16
N LEU A 220 -6.96 23.01 8.22
CA LEU A 220 -6.77 22.59 6.82
C LEU A 220 -5.31 22.30 6.56
N TYR A 221 -5.02 21.08 6.09
CA TYR A 221 -3.67 20.65 5.75
C TYR A 221 -3.53 20.54 4.23
N LEU A 222 -2.47 21.14 3.70
CA LEU A 222 -2.14 21.08 2.28
C LEU A 222 -1.34 19.81 1.98
N LEU A 223 -1.85 19.04 1.03
CA LEU A 223 -1.16 17.89 0.47
C LEU A 223 -0.85 18.15 -1.01
N ASP A 224 0.23 17.57 -1.49
CA ASP A 224 0.56 17.60 -2.92
C ASP A 224 -0.29 16.58 -3.71
N TYR A 225 0.04 16.38 -4.98
CA TYR A 225 -0.65 15.45 -5.87
C TYR A 225 -0.54 13.98 -5.43
N MET A 226 0.44 13.64 -4.59
CA MET A 226 0.67 12.31 -4.04
C MET A 226 0.01 12.10 -2.66
N TYR A 227 -0.70 13.11 -2.16
CA TYR A 227 -1.30 13.15 -0.82
C TYR A 227 -0.26 13.24 0.32
N ASP A 228 0.96 13.71 0.02
CA ASP A 228 1.97 14.01 1.03
C ASP A 228 1.81 15.43 1.56
N THR A 229 2.05 15.63 2.86
CA THR A 229 1.97 16.96 3.47
C THR A 229 3.01 17.88 2.86
N VAL A 230 2.57 18.97 2.23
CA VAL A 230 3.49 19.98 1.73
C VAL A 230 4.17 20.64 2.94
N PRO A 231 5.51 20.64 3.02
CA PRO A 231 6.19 21.20 4.18
C PRO A 231 5.94 22.71 4.24
N LEU A 232 5.80 23.26 5.46
CA LEU A 232 5.63 24.69 5.69
C LEU A 232 6.79 25.53 5.13
N THR A 233 7.95 24.91 4.93
CA THR A 233 9.15 25.51 4.34
C THR A 233 9.13 25.55 2.82
N HIS A 234 8.11 24.98 2.16
CA HIS A 234 7.96 25.06 0.71
C HIS A 234 7.73 26.51 0.29
N GLU A 235 8.47 26.97 -0.72
CA GLU A 235 8.58 28.38 -1.12
C GLU A 235 7.23 29.06 -1.36
N ASN A 236 6.24 28.30 -1.85
CA ASN A 236 4.89 28.78 -2.15
C ASN A 236 3.80 28.17 -1.24
N TYR A 237 4.17 27.56 -0.10
CA TYR A 237 3.21 26.86 0.78
C TYR A 237 2.03 27.77 1.15
N THR A 238 2.34 28.98 1.62
CA THR A 238 1.35 29.93 2.12
C THR A 238 0.39 30.37 1.02
N GLU A 239 0.91 30.68 -0.16
CA GLU A 239 0.14 31.14 -1.32
C GLU A 239 -0.72 30.02 -1.91
N ILE A 240 -0.20 28.78 -1.97
CA ILE A 240 -0.94 27.61 -2.44
C ILE A 240 -2.05 27.27 -1.44
N HIS A 241 -1.72 27.17 -0.15
CA HIS A 241 -2.69 26.86 0.90
C HIS A 241 -3.82 27.90 0.94
N ALA A 242 -3.49 29.18 0.91
CA ALA A 242 -4.46 30.27 0.89
C ALA A 242 -5.33 30.23 -0.38
N SER A 243 -4.74 29.97 -1.54
CA SER A 243 -5.47 29.87 -2.81
C SER A 243 -6.46 28.70 -2.82
N CYS A 244 -6.01 27.51 -2.39
CA CYS A 244 -6.86 26.32 -2.28
C CYS A 244 -7.98 26.55 -1.27
N SER A 245 -7.67 27.10 -0.08
CA SER A 245 -8.65 27.39 0.97
C SER A 245 -9.69 28.41 0.51
N LYS A 246 -9.27 29.42 -0.26
CA LYS A 246 -10.20 30.40 -0.87
C LYS A 246 -11.07 29.77 -1.95
N ALA A 247 -10.55 28.82 -2.72
CA ALA A 247 -11.28 28.11 -3.78
C ALA A 247 -12.24 27.03 -3.25
N MET A 248 -12.15 26.64 -1.97
CA MET A 248 -13.08 25.69 -1.36
C MET A 248 -14.53 26.18 -1.40
N PRO A 249 -15.50 25.26 -1.61
CA PRO A 249 -16.91 25.57 -1.40
C PRO A 249 -17.13 25.93 0.07
N ARG A 250 -17.69 27.11 0.36
CA ARG A 250 -18.05 27.46 1.75
C ARG A 250 -19.12 26.49 2.25
N LYS A 251 -18.95 25.95 3.47
CA LYS A 251 -20.03 25.25 4.19
C LYS A 251 -21.18 26.25 4.33
N THR A 252 -22.24 26.10 3.55
CA THR A 252 -23.51 26.79 3.83
C THR A 252 -24.06 26.18 5.11
N CYS A 253 -24.05 26.94 6.20
CA CYS A 253 -24.73 26.57 7.44
C CYS A 253 -26.19 26.22 7.10
N ARG A 254 -26.60 24.99 7.42
CA ARG A 254 -27.99 24.61 7.61
C ARG A 254 -28.17 24.21 9.05
#